data_AF-A0AAD3TMY6-F1
#
_entry.id   AF-A0AAD3TMY6-F1
#
_cell.length_a   1.000
_cell.length_b   1.000
_cell.length_c   1.000
_cell.angle_alpha   90.00
_cell.angle_beta   90.00
_cell.angle_gamma   90.00
#
_symmetry.space_group_name_H-M   'P 1'
#
loop_
_entity.id
_entity.type
_entity.pdbx_description
1 polymer ?
#
loop_
_entity_poly.entity_id
_entity_poly.type
_entity_poly.pdbx_seq_one_letter_code
_entity_poly.pdbx_strand_id
1 'polypeptide(L)'
;MYPLALLLFSFVVALPQPVPVPLPMPPSRRMGQRAADANRYPRAVPVKNDYASFLCPGGVPCPLSNLFSGVALAAPAELTDWFRVGFECIDPHTELRQCGGCAVLGRGQDYSALPNTRATACSGGTCVVLSCKDGLVVDGGACVRAALIQ
;
A
#
# COMPACT_ATOMS: atom_id res chain seq x y z
N MET A 1 -21.42 19.78 -59.72
CA MET A 1 -22.86 20.05 -59.92
C MET A 1 -23.59 18.70 -60.01
N TYR A 2 -24.28 18.31 -58.93
CA TYR A 2 -25.36 17.30 -58.93
C TYR A 2 -26.57 17.90 -59.69
N PRO A 3 -27.50 17.13 -60.30
CA PRO A 3 -28.40 16.18 -59.59
C PRO A 3 -28.92 15.02 -60.49
N LEU A 4 -29.90 14.16 -60.22
CA LEU A 4 -30.64 13.67 -59.05
C LEU A 4 -31.14 12.25 -59.45
N ALA A 5 -31.21 11.33 -58.51
CA ALA A 5 -31.75 9.97 -58.65
C ALA A 5 -33.26 9.90 -58.34
N LEU A 6 -33.99 8.93 -58.93
CA LEU A 6 -35.34 8.45 -58.53
C LEU A 6 -35.45 6.98 -58.99
N LEU A 7 -35.08 5.97 -58.20
CA LEU A 7 -35.80 5.32 -57.07
C LEU A 7 -37.20 4.77 -57.43
N LEU A 8 -37.23 3.55 -58.01
CA LEU A 8 -38.41 2.68 -58.01
C LEU A 8 -38.40 1.83 -56.73
N PHE A 9 -39.24 2.21 -55.78
CA PHE A 9 -39.46 1.51 -54.52
C PHE A 9 -40.28 0.23 -54.74
N SER A 10 -39.65 -0.93 -54.52
CA SER A 10 -40.36 -2.20 -54.37
C SER A 10 -40.97 -2.25 -52.97
N PHE A 11 -42.30 -2.17 -52.88
CA PHE A 11 -43.04 -2.38 -51.63
C PHE A 11 -43.01 -3.86 -51.26
N VAL A 12 -42.11 -4.24 -50.35
CA VAL A 12 -42.14 -5.53 -49.67
C VAL A 12 -43.15 -5.43 -48.54
N VAL A 13 -44.30 -6.09 -48.70
CA VAL A 13 -45.31 -6.23 -47.64
C VAL A 13 -44.75 -7.17 -46.56
N ALA A 14 -44.39 -6.61 -45.41
CA ALA A 14 -43.90 -7.37 -44.26
C ALA A 14 -45.08 -7.99 -43.48
N LEU A 15 -45.06 -9.32 -43.33
CA LEU A 15 -46.00 -10.08 -42.50
C LEU A 15 -45.76 -9.81 -41.00
N PRO A 16 -46.81 -9.77 -40.16
CA PRO A 16 -46.69 -9.52 -38.72
C PRO A 16 -46.02 -10.72 -38.01
N GLN A 17 -44.95 -10.44 -37.27
CA GLN A 17 -44.24 -11.42 -36.43
C GLN A 17 -44.96 -11.63 -35.09
N PRO A 18 -44.96 -12.85 -34.52
CA PRO A 18 -45.59 -13.13 -33.22
C PRO A 18 -44.80 -12.50 -32.06
N VAL A 19 -45.52 -11.88 -31.13
CA VAL A 19 -44.94 -11.19 -29.96
C VAL A 19 -44.62 -12.21 -28.86
N PRO A 20 -43.40 -12.22 -28.29
CA PRO A 20 -43.05 -13.13 -27.19
C PRO A 20 -43.66 -12.66 -25.86
N VAL A 21 -44.29 -13.60 -25.14
CA VAL A 21 -44.88 -13.38 -23.80
C VAL A 21 -43.79 -13.49 -22.72
N PRO A 22 -43.73 -12.59 -21.72
CA PRO A 22 -42.75 -12.68 -20.63
C PRO A 22 -43.02 -13.87 -19.69
N LEU A 23 -41.97 -14.60 -19.32
CA LEU A 23 -42.00 -15.63 -18.29
C LEU A 23 -42.00 -14.98 -16.88
N PRO A 24 -42.67 -15.59 -15.88
CA PRO A 24 -42.61 -15.10 -14.50
C PRO A 24 -41.20 -15.26 -13.90
N MET A 25 -40.78 -14.25 -13.14
CA MET A 25 -39.50 -14.24 -12.44
C MET A 25 -39.51 -15.21 -11.24
N PRO A 26 -38.41 -15.94 -10.98
CA PRO A 26 -38.32 -16.79 -9.80
C PRO A 26 -38.22 -15.98 -8.50
N PRO A 27 -38.70 -16.51 -7.36
CA PRO A 27 -38.64 -15.82 -6.09
C PRO A 27 -37.18 -15.62 -5.61
N SER A 28 -36.96 -14.44 -5.03
CA SER A 28 -35.69 -13.97 -4.47
C SER A 28 -35.12 -14.92 -3.40
N ARG A 29 -34.01 -15.61 -3.69
CA ARG A 29 -33.21 -16.35 -2.70
C ARG A 29 -32.27 -15.43 -1.91
N ARG A 30 -32.75 -14.29 -1.40
CA ARG A 30 -31.89 -13.34 -0.66
C ARG A 30 -31.77 -13.63 0.84
N MET A 31 -32.50 -14.61 1.37
CA MET A 31 -32.49 -14.92 2.82
C MET A 31 -31.79 -16.24 3.20
N GLY A 32 -31.28 -17.02 2.24
CA GLY A 32 -30.59 -18.30 2.52
C GLY A 32 -29.07 -18.27 2.40
N GLN A 33 -28.49 -17.28 1.73
CA GLN A 33 -27.04 -17.25 1.47
C GLN A 33 -26.21 -16.75 2.65
N ARG A 34 -26.80 -16.08 3.65
CA ARG A 34 -26.05 -15.60 4.83
C ARG A 34 -25.71 -16.69 5.85
N ALA A 35 -26.36 -17.85 5.81
CA ALA A 35 -26.13 -18.92 6.78
C ALA A 35 -25.02 -19.90 6.36
N ALA A 36 -24.73 -20.00 5.06
CA ALA A 36 -23.69 -20.92 4.56
C ALA A 36 -22.27 -20.33 4.61
N ASP A 37 -22.14 -19.00 4.69
CA ASP A 37 -20.83 -18.32 4.72
C ASP A 37 -20.26 -18.13 6.13
N ALA A 38 -21.04 -18.40 7.19
CA ALA A 38 -20.56 -18.30 8.57
C ALA A 38 -19.50 -19.35 8.95
N ASN A 39 -19.31 -20.38 8.13
CA ASN A 39 -18.36 -21.47 8.38
C ASN A 39 -17.26 -21.59 7.30
N ARG A 40 -17.12 -20.57 6.43
CA ARG A 40 -16.11 -20.55 5.35
C ARG A 40 -14.98 -19.55 5.59
N TYR A 41 -15.03 -18.78 6.68
CA TYR A 41 -13.80 -18.27 7.24
C TYR A 41 -13.12 -19.44 7.94
N PRO A 42 -12.00 -19.99 7.43
CA PRO A 42 -11.10 -20.67 8.36
C PRO A 42 -10.90 -19.66 9.49
N ARG A 43 -11.14 -20.08 10.73
CA ARG A 43 -10.71 -19.36 11.91
C ARG A 43 -9.20 -19.23 11.76
N ALA A 44 -8.78 -18.17 11.07
CA ALA A 44 -7.40 -17.77 11.02
C ALA A 44 -7.04 -17.57 12.47
N VAL A 45 -6.26 -18.51 12.99
CA VAL A 45 -5.48 -18.29 14.19
C VAL A 45 -4.83 -16.93 13.94
N PRO A 46 -5.08 -15.91 14.78
CA PRO A 46 -4.55 -14.58 14.51
C PRO A 46 -3.06 -14.74 14.35
N VAL A 47 -2.61 -14.46 13.12
CA VAL A 47 -1.20 -14.46 12.80
C VAL A 47 -0.64 -13.37 13.69
N LYS A 48 0.23 -13.76 14.62
CA LYS A 48 1.07 -12.88 15.43
C LYS A 48 1.48 -11.68 14.57
N ASN A 49 0.81 -10.51 14.76
CA ASN A 49 1.13 -9.15 14.30
C ASN A 49 -0.08 -8.22 13.97
N ASP A 50 -1.34 -8.69 14.01
CA ASP A 50 -2.50 -7.83 13.67
C ASP A 50 -2.67 -6.60 14.60
N TYR A 51 -2.07 -6.62 15.78
CA TYR A 51 -2.08 -5.50 16.72
C TYR A 51 -1.39 -4.24 16.18
N ALA A 52 -0.41 -4.36 15.27
CA ALA A 52 0.30 -3.19 14.74
C ALA A 52 -0.67 -2.20 14.05
N SER A 53 -1.65 -2.72 13.31
CA SER A 53 -2.68 -1.92 12.64
C SER A 53 -3.71 -1.31 13.61
N PHE A 54 -3.94 -1.95 14.77
CA PHE A 54 -4.79 -1.38 15.83
C PHE A 54 -4.08 -0.25 16.59
N LEU A 55 -2.77 -0.37 16.79
CA LEU A 55 -1.97 0.65 17.48
C LEU A 55 -1.76 1.89 16.59
N CYS A 56 -1.49 1.68 15.30
CA CYS A 56 -1.19 2.75 14.33
C CYS A 56 -1.92 2.52 13.00
N PRO A 57 -3.13 3.10 12.78
CA PRO A 57 -3.81 2.99 11.51
C PRO A 57 -3.07 3.82 10.44
N GLY A 58 -2.35 3.15 9.54
CA GLY A 58 -1.59 3.79 8.46
C GLY A 58 -0.09 3.96 8.73
N GLY A 59 0.42 3.36 9.80
CA GLY A 59 1.85 3.37 10.12
C GLY A 59 2.28 2.11 10.85
N VAL A 60 3.50 2.14 11.38
CA VAL A 60 4.03 1.06 12.23
C VAL A 60 4.34 1.60 13.62
N PRO A 61 4.03 0.85 14.69
CA PRO A 61 4.43 1.24 16.03
C PRO A 61 5.94 1.04 16.20
N CYS A 62 6.63 2.10 16.59
CA CYS A 62 8.04 2.12 16.98
C CYS A 62 8.17 2.33 18.48
N PRO A 63 8.93 1.51 19.22
CA PRO A 63 9.18 1.78 20.62
C PRO A 63 9.97 3.08 20.82
N LEU A 64 9.63 3.83 21.85
CA LEU A 64 10.34 5.05 22.21
C LEU A 64 11.71 4.73 22.80
N SER A 65 12.77 5.04 22.06
CA SER A 65 14.18 4.76 22.44
C SER A 65 14.63 5.41 23.75
N ASN A 66 13.93 6.45 24.20
CA ASN A 66 14.37 7.41 25.21
C ASN A 66 13.74 7.21 26.60
N LEU A 67 12.83 6.26 26.79
CA LEU A 67 12.14 6.05 28.08
C LEU A 67 12.55 4.79 28.84
N PHE A 68 13.21 3.81 28.21
CA PHE A 68 13.69 2.63 28.91
C PHE A 68 15.06 2.21 28.39
N SER A 69 16.11 2.74 29.02
CA SER A 69 17.49 2.37 28.79
C SER A 69 17.68 0.85 28.85
N GLY A 70 18.07 0.25 27.72
CA GLY A 70 18.85 -0.99 27.73
C GLY A 70 18.23 -2.21 27.05
N VAL A 71 17.00 -2.15 26.53
CA VAL A 71 16.40 -3.30 25.82
C VAL A 71 15.97 -2.90 24.41
N ALA A 72 16.93 -2.74 23.51
CA ALA A 72 16.68 -2.71 22.07
C ALA A 72 17.05 -4.08 21.49
N LEU A 73 16.17 -5.07 21.58
CA LEU A 73 16.45 -6.41 21.01
C LEU A 73 15.26 -7.10 20.33
N ALA A 74 14.02 -6.67 20.52
CA ALA A 74 12.90 -7.16 19.73
C ALA A 74 11.69 -6.26 19.92
N ALA A 75 10.78 -6.28 18.94
CA ALA A 75 9.43 -5.75 19.14
C ALA A 75 8.79 -6.47 20.32
N PRO A 76 8.12 -5.76 21.25
CA PRO A 76 7.34 -6.40 22.30
C PRO A 76 6.39 -7.42 21.69
N ALA A 77 6.41 -8.65 22.21
CA ALA A 77 5.62 -9.76 21.68
C ALA A 77 4.14 -9.62 22.06
N GLU A 78 3.85 -8.90 23.15
CA GLU A 78 2.52 -8.76 23.73
C GLU A 78 2.03 -7.30 23.68
N LEU A 79 0.72 -7.13 23.50
CA LEU A 79 0.08 -5.81 23.42
C LEU A 79 0.26 -4.97 24.69
N THR A 80 0.22 -5.61 25.86
CA THR A 80 0.44 -4.95 27.16
C THR A 80 1.83 -4.35 27.31
N ASP A 81 2.85 -4.94 26.67
CA ASP A 81 4.22 -4.44 26.76
C ASP A 81 4.41 -3.19 25.90
N TRP A 82 3.72 -3.11 24.76
CA TRP A 82 3.68 -1.89 23.95
C TRP A 82 3.15 -0.69 24.74
N PHE A 83 2.10 -0.89 25.55
CA PHE A 83 1.56 0.18 26.41
C PHE A 83 2.49 0.54 27.58
N ARG A 84 3.33 -0.38 28.05
CA ARG A 84 4.29 -0.14 29.13
C ARG A 84 5.53 0.61 28.66
N VAL A 85 6.08 0.20 27.52
CA VAL A 85 7.28 0.81 26.92
C VAL A 85 6.95 2.16 26.28
N GLY A 86 5.73 2.29 25.77
CA GLY A 86 5.33 3.43 24.96
C GLY A 86 5.85 3.29 23.53
N PHE A 87 5.03 3.72 22.58
CA PHE A 87 5.36 3.67 21.17
C PHE A 87 4.96 4.96 20.47
N GLU A 88 5.71 5.28 19.42
CA GLU A 88 5.36 6.30 18.44
C GLU A 88 4.89 5.62 17.16
N CYS A 89 3.86 6.18 16.53
CA CYS A 89 3.44 5.75 15.21
C CYS A 89 4.26 6.50 14.17
N ILE A 90 4.97 5.75 13.33
CA ILE A 90 5.79 6.30 12.25
C ILE A 90 5.37 5.72 10.91
N ASP A 91 5.55 6.51 9.86
CA ASP A 91 5.35 6.05 8.49
C ASP A 91 6.70 5.63 7.90
N PRO A 92 6.95 4.33 7.72
CA PRO A 92 8.23 3.84 7.20
C PRO A 92 8.44 4.24 5.74
N HIS A 93 7.43 4.77 5.04
CA HIS A 93 7.53 5.15 3.64
C HIS A 93 8.00 6.59 3.42
N THR A 94 7.86 7.45 4.42
CA THR A 94 8.13 8.89 4.30
C THR A 94 9.06 9.41 5.40
N GLU A 95 9.19 8.70 6.52
CA GLU A 95 10.01 9.14 7.64
C GLU A 95 11.51 8.95 7.36
N LEU A 96 12.30 10.03 7.44
CA LEU A 96 13.70 10.02 7.00
C LEU A 96 14.61 9.28 7.98
N ARG A 97 14.30 9.35 9.28
CA ARG A 97 15.10 8.74 10.34
C ARG A 97 14.74 7.29 10.63
N GLN A 98 13.62 6.84 10.11
CA GLN A 98 13.04 5.51 10.34
C GLN A 98 12.50 4.93 9.03
N CYS A 99 13.24 5.19 7.95
CA CYS A 99 12.83 4.78 6.62
C CYS A 99 12.97 3.27 6.47
N GLY A 100 11.97 2.65 5.84
CA GLY A 100 11.90 1.20 5.68
C GLY A 100 11.49 0.44 6.95
N GLY A 101 11.37 1.12 8.11
CA GLY A 101 10.91 0.50 9.35
C GLY A 101 11.47 1.17 10.60
N CYS A 102 11.24 0.53 11.74
CA CYS A 102 11.73 1.08 12.99
C CYS A 102 13.26 0.91 13.13
N ALA A 103 13.99 2.02 13.24
CA ALA A 103 15.45 2.00 13.45
C ALA A 103 15.84 1.26 14.73
N VAL A 104 15.06 1.44 15.80
CA VAL A 104 15.28 0.81 17.12
C VAL A 104 15.12 -0.71 17.08
N LEU A 105 14.24 -1.20 16.20
CA LEU A 105 14.02 -2.63 16.01
C LEU A 105 14.99 -3.25 14.99
N GLY A 106 15.94 -2.46 14.48
CA GLY A 106 16.86 -2.86 13.42
C GLY A 106 16.16 -3.11 12.08
N ARG A 107 14.93 -2.59 11.89
CA ARG A 107 14.13 -2.76 10.67
C ARG A 107 14.20 -1.55 9.75
N GLY A 108 14.60 -0.39 10.25
CA GLY A 108 14.82 0.80 9.44
C GLY A 108 16.19 1.41 9.64
N GLN A 109 16.46 2.43 8.83
CA GLN A 109 17.74 3.12 8.79
C GLN A 109 17.51 4.63 8.84
N ASP A 110 18.38 5.32 9.57
CA ASP A 110 18.42 6.79 9.54
C ASP A 110 19.21 7.24 8.30
N TYR A 111 18.49 7.76 7.30
CA TYR A 111 19.08 8.30 6.09
C TYR A 111 19.36 9.79 6.16
N SER A 112 18.95 10.48 7.24
CA SER A 112 19.25 11.91 7.42
C SER A 112 20.73 12.17 7.72
N ALA A 113 21.44 11.17 8.23
CA ALA A 113 22.86 11.23 8.58
C ALA A 113 23.78 10.52 7.57
N LEU A 114 23.30 10.25 6.35
CA LEU A 114 24.08 9.51 5.35
C LEU A 114 25.36 10.30 4.98
N PRO A 115 26.55 9.66 5.03
CA PRO A 115 27.81 10.36 4.78
C PRO A 115 27.86 10.93 3.36
N ASN A 116 28.54 12.07 3.22
CA ASN A 116 28.79 12.74 1.94
C ASN A 116 27.56 13.23 1.14
N THR A 117 26.36 13.00 1.67
CA THR A 117 25.12 13.55 1.12
C THR A 117 24.86 14.95 1.66
N ARG A 118 24.15 15.75 0.86
CA ARG A 118 23.63 17.07 1.26
C ARG A 118 22.14 17.01 1.52
N ALA A 119 21.40 16.24 0.73
CA ALA A 119 19.99 15.97 0.94
C ALA A 119 19.65 14.53 0.56
N THR A 120 18.86 13.89 1.40
CA THR A 120 18.30 12.55 1.22
C THR A 120 16.80 12.61 1.49
N ALA A 121 16.06 11.65 0.93
CA ALA A 121 14.64 11.48 1.14
C ALA A 121 14.31 10.01 1.38
N CYS A 122 13.26 9.75 2.16
CA CYS A 122 12.62 8.44 2.21
C CYS A 122 11.44 8.47 1.24
N SER A 123 11.40 7.54 0.30
CA SER A 123 10.28 7.39 -0.64
C SER A 123 9.96 5.91 -0.82
N GLY A 124 8.72 5.54 -0.53
CA GLY A 124 8.25 4.16 -0.67
C GLY A 124 8.98 3.17 0.26
N GLY A 125 9.62 3.65 1.33
CA GLY A 125 10.44 2.83 2.22
C GLY A 125 11.86 2.59 1.72
N THR A 126 12.27 3.33 0.68
CA THR A 126 13.63 3.31 0.13
C THR A 126 14.28 4.67 0.26
N CYS A 127 15.58 4.68 0.53
CA CYS A 127 16.36 5.91 0.54
C CYS A 127 16.62 6.39 -0.89
N VAL A 128 16.41 7.68 -1.11
CA VAL A 128 16.77 8.38 -2.33
C VAL A 128 17.74 9.49 -1.98
N VAL A 129 18.95 9.43 -2.53
CA VAL A 129 19.90 10.55 -2.43
C VAL A 129 19.49 11.62 -3.43
N LEU A 130 19.11 12.78 -2.93
CA LEU A 130 18.69 13.90 -3.77
C LEU A 130 19.87 14.74 -4.23
N SER A 131 20.86 14.95 -3.36
CA SER A 131 22.07 15.71 -3.70
C SER A 131 23.27 15.32 -2.85
N CYS A 132 24.45 15.44 -3.44
CA CYS A 132 25.74 15.22 -2.79
C CYS A 132 26.38 16.54 -2.35
N LYS A 133 27.37 16.44 -1.45
CA LYS A 133 28.27 17.56 -1.15
C LYS A 133 29.09 17.95 -2.39
N ASP A 134 29.60 19.18 -2.41
CA ASP A 134 30.30 19.74 -3.56
C ASP A 134 31.48 18.87 -4.01
N GLY A 135 31.59 18.64 -5.33
CA GLY A 135 32.63 17.80 -5.95
C GLY A 135 32.35 16.29 -5.91
N LEU A 136 31.18 15.87 -5.42
CA LEU A 136 30.72 14.49 -5.44
C LEU A 136 29.48 14.34 -6.32
N VAL A 137 29.27 13.13 -6.84
CA VAL A 137 28.17 12.77 -7.75
C VAL A 137 27.47 11.54 -7.18
N VAL A 138 26.17 11.41 -7.46
CA VAL A 138 25.38 10.24 -7.06
C VAL A 138 25.73 9.08 -7.99
N ASP A 139 26.19 7.98 -7.41
CA ASP A 139 26.42 6.71 -8.10
C ASP A 139 25.90 5.56 -7.22
N GLY A 140 25.08 4.68 -7.78
CA GLY A 140 24.53 3.52 -7.06
C GLY A 140 23.78 3.84 -5.74
N GLY A 141 23.24 5.06 -5.58
CA GLY A 141 22.59 5.49 -4.33
C GLY A 141 23.55 5.98 -3.24
N ALA A 142 24.82 6.19 -3.58
CA ALA A 142 25.83 6.79 -2.71
C ALA A 142 26.46 8.02 -3.37
N CYS A 143 27.07 8.88 -2.56
CA CYS A 143 27.85 10.01 -3.07
C CYS A 143 29.32 9.63 -3.20
N VAL A 144 29.81 9.55 -4.44
CA VAL A 144 31.20 9.24 -4.77
C VAL A 144 31.89 10.44 -5.41
N ARG A 145 33.22 10.47 -5.40
CA ARG A 145 33.97 11.51 -6.13
C ARG A 145 33.76 11.29 -7.63
N ALA A 146 33.54 12.37 -8.38
CA ALA A 146 33.36 12.30 -9.84
C ALA A 146 34.49 11.53 -10.56
N ALA A 147 35.71 11.59 -10.04
CA ALA A 147 36.88 10.91 -10.58
C ALA A 147 36.89 9.38 -10.39
N LEU A 148 35.92 8.82 -9.65
CA LEU A 148 35.82 7.38 -9.35
C LEU A 148 34.68 6.68 -10.10
N ILE A 149 33.98 7.39 -10.98
CA ILE A 149 32.91 6.84 -11.81
C ILE A 149 33.57 6.24 -13.06
N GLN A 150 33.40 4.94 -13.28
CA GLN A 150 33.95 4.22 -14.45
C GLN A 150 33.00 4.27 -15.65
#